data_AF-A0A194X2C4-F1
#
_entry.id   AF-A0A194X2C4-F1
#
_cell.length_a   1.000
_cell.length_b   1.000
_cell.length_c   1.000
_cell.angle_alpha   90.00
_cell.angle_beta   90.00
_cell.angle_gamma   90.00
#
_symmetry.space_group_name_H-M   'P 1'
#
loop_
_entity.id
_entity.type
_entity.pdbx_description
1 polymer ?
#
loop_
_entity_poly.entity_id
_entity_poly.type
_entity_poly.pdbx_seq_one_letter_code
_entity_poly.pdbx_strand_id
1 'polypeptide(L)'
;MPRANRILAEADPNASNASKSTLDTKPTKRSASTQDVGDIADLHGSSTKKRRVGRSAGNDAPTVREQKQKAAAEKRSSKKKSQHATKDNSKLQFLLAERGLSTDGTREDWIERLEASSIDYESYTAEELTEMLRRRHMKGAAQYPKAIKIERLKLNDDYHRDTRNGPAMSLWIQISIAEVRLERELAEAAIAEETDKYSTLGSKRLCALLETRGLSTSGKDKTLLSRLRKDDEKKRMKSIKDLQTKLAKLRPELEAMIGHSVSASDITKASNRYDALDNEITSRQESKQEPVIPVCDYNWKDSHWASRTERELSEICSRREMPGHGPKAAMIKFLDTGAVEYEDLYAGSLEMICYKRGIHVKSGAKKNDLVRILKEADEGEHD
;
A
#
# COMPACT_ATOMS: atom_id res chain seq x y z
N MET A 1 -27.90 -0.92 45.64
CA MET A 1 -27.63 -0.82 47.10
C MET A 1 -26.30 -0.10 47.36
N PRO A 2 -26.19 0.69 48.44
CA PRO A 2 -25.01 1.48 48.78
C PRO A 2 -23.89 0.56 49.31
N ARG A 3 -22.65 0.76 48.86
CA ARG A 3 -21.47 0.17 49.52
C ARG A 3 -20.55 1.29 50.01
N ALA A 4 -20.50 1.33 51.34
CA ALA A 4 -19.59 2.02 52.25
C ALA A 4 -18.42 2.81 51.65
N ASN A 5 -18.37 4.08 52.04
CA ASN A 5 -17.16 4.89 52.11
C ASN A 5 -16.02 4.12 52.79
N ARG A 6 -14.96 3.81 52.04
CA ARG A 6 -13.67 3.43 52.62
C ARG A 6 -12.59 4.31 52.02
N ILE A 7 -12.19 5.31 52.80
CA ILE A 7 -10.97 6.07 52.58
C ILE A 7 -9.81 5.15 52.94
N LEU A 8 -8.93 4.86 51.98
CA LEU A 8 -7.59 4.32 52.26
C LEU A 8 -6.59 5.07 51.38
N ALA A 9 -5.90 6.00 52.03
CA ALA A 9 -4.56 6.41 51.64
C ALA A 9 -3.59 5.31 52.08
N GLU A 10 -2.61 4.97 51.22
CA GLU A 10 -1.18 4.92 51.54
C GLU A 10 -0.35 4.38 50.35
N ALA A 11 0.78 5.08 50.16
CA ALA A 11 2.09 4.70 49.59
C ALA A 11 2.49 3.23 49.85
N ASP A 12 3.40 2.52 49.15
CA ASP A 12 4.41 2.75 48.10
C ASP A 12 4.91 1.32 47.68
N PRO A 13 6.20 1.03 47.42
CA PRO A 13 6.84 0.76 46.14
C PRO A 13 7.14 -0.72 45.83
N ASN A 14 7.56 -0.95 44.57
CA ASN A 14 8.52 -1.97 44.14
C ASN A 14 8.04 -3.43 44.01
N ALA A 15 8.06 -3.96 42.77
CA ALA A 15 8.70 -5.24 42.47
C ALA A 15 8.72 -5.48 40.94
N SER A 16 9.92 -5.68 40.43
CA SER A 16 10.28 -5.92 39.04
C SER A 16 10.09 -7.39 38.61
N ASN A 17 10.18 -7.58 37.28
CA ASN A 17 10.68 -8.76 36.56
C ASN A 17 9.83 -10.05 36.53
N ALA A 18 9.53 -10.51 35.30
CA ALA A 18 10.08 -11.77 34.76
C ALA A 18 9.58 -12.09 33.33
N SER A 19 10.56 -12.41 32.46
CA SER A 19 10.56 -13.48 31.43
C SER A 19 9.67 -13.33 30.17
N LYS A 20 10.20 -13.13 28.96
CA LYS A 20 10.99 -14.02 28.07
C LYS A 20 10.46 -15.45 27.95
N SER A 21 9.86 -15.77 26.79
CA SER A 21 9.95 -17.11 26.18
C SER A 21 9.97 -17.00 24.65
N THR A 22 11.10 -17.41 24.08
CA THR A 22 11.37 -17.73 22.68
C THR A 22 10.76 -19.09 22.31
N LEU A 23 10.29 -19.26 21.07
CA LEU A 23 10.26 -20.58 20.40
C LEU A 23 10.34 -20.39 18.87
N ASP A 24 11.53 -20.66 18.35
CA ASP A 24 11.82 -20.98 16.95
C ASP A 24 11.25 -22.37 16.61
N THR A 25 10.74 -22.55 15.39
CA THR A 25 10.82 -23.84 14.69
C THR A 25 10.60 -23.69 13.18
N LYS A 26 11.61 -24.11 12.43
CA LYS A 26 11.67 -24.50 11.01
C LYS A 26 12.71 -25.64 10.97
N PRO A 27 12.94 -26.37 9.86
CA PRO A 27 12.17 -26.52 8.61
C PRO A 27 12.08 -28.00 8.15
N THR A 28 11.36 -28.28 7.05
CA THR A 28 11.59 -29.53 6.31
C THR A 28 11.55 -29.31 4.79
N LYS A 29 12.65 -29.70 4.14
CA LYS A 29 12.85 -29.83 2.68
C LYS A 29 12.29 -31.16 2.18
N ARG A 30 11.84 -31.22 0.93
CA ARG A 30 11.91 -32.43 0.09
C ARG A 30 12.26 -32.10 -1.37
N SER A 31 13.30 -32.78 -1.84
CA SER A 31 13.73 -33.12 -3.21
C SER A 31 12.67 -33.98 -3.93
N ALA A 32 12.72 -34.35 -5.21
CA ALA A 32 13.41 -34.05 -6.48
C ALA A 32 12.72 -34.96 -7.54
N SER A 33 12.73 -34.63 -8.83
CA SER A 33 12.87 -35.65 -9.89
C SER A 33 13.16 -35.02 -11.25
N THR A 34 14.16 -35.63 -11.88
CA THR A 34 14.73 -35.45 -13.22
C THR A 34 13.80 -36.03 -14.31
N GLN A 35 13.82 -35.46 -15.52
CA GLN A 35 13.86 -36.27 -16.74
C GLN A 35 14.42 -35.47 -17.92
N ASP A 36 15.06 -36.23 -18.80
CA ASP A 36 16.06 -35.93 -19.81
C ASP A 36 15.46 -36.11 -21.22
N VAL A 37 16.30 -35.89 -22.24
CA VAL A 37 16.26 -36.31 -23.66
C VAL A 37 15.94 -35.21 -24.68
N GLY A 38 16.94 -34.93 -25.54
CA GLY A 38 16.69 -34.65 -26.97
C GLY A 38 17.66 -33.72 -27.70
N ASP A 39 18.91 -34.16 -27.91
CA ASP A 39 19.82 -33.63 -28.95
C ASP A 39 19.33 -34.02 -30.36
N ILE A 40 19.28 -33.08 -31.32
CA ILE A 40 19.47 -33.34 -32.77
C ILE A 40 20.21 -32.14 -33.42
N ALA A 41 21.17 -32.49 -34.26
CA ALA A 41 22.24 -31.71 -34.85
C ALA A 41 21.89 -30.92 -36.13
N ASP A 42 22.82 -30.00 -36.45
CA ASP A 42 23.36 -29.55 -37.75
C ASP A 42 22.45 -29.24 -38.96
N LEU A 43 22.68 -28.08 -39.60
CA LEU A 43 23.36 -27.96 -40.93
C LEU A 43 23.10 -26.60 -41.62
N HIS A 44 24.18 -26.05 -42.15
CA HIS A 44 24.33 -25.20 -43.35
C HIS A 44 23.53 -23.91 -43.56
N GLY A 45 24.29 -22.81 -43.74
CA GLY A 45 24.56 -22.36 -45.12
C GLY A 45 24.28 -20.89 -45.49
N SER A 46 25.27 -20.28 -46.15
CA SER A 46 25.17 -19.18 -47.14
C SER A 46 24.92 -17.76 -46.60
N SER A 47 25.94 -16.91 -46.44
CA SER A 47 26.56 -16.08 -47.49
C SER A 47 25.56 -15.37 -48.42
N THR A 48 25.48 -14.04 -48.36
CA THR A 48 25.55 -13.21 -49.58
C THR A 48 26.01 -11.78 -49.28
N LYS A 49 26.95 -11.37 -50.13
CA LYS A 49 27.63 -10.09 -50.30
C LYS A 49 26.75 -9.18 -51.18
N LYS A 50 26.57 -7.89 -50.85
CA LYS A 50 26.23 -6.82 -51.82
C LYS A 50 26.67 -5.47 -51.27
N ARG A 51 27.81 -4.96 -51.76
CA ARG A 51 27.99 -3.96 -52.85
C ARG A 51 27.84 -2.52 -52.36
N ARG A 52 29.01 -1.88 -52.32
CA ARG A 52 29.29 -0.46 -52.07
C ARG A 52 29.50 0.22 -53.41
N VAL A 53 28.62 1.16 -53.78
CA VAL A 53 28.76 2.22 -54.81
C VAL A 53 27.66 3.23 -54.45
N GLY A 54 27.80 4.56 -54.44
CA GLY A 54 28.87 5.48 -54.82
C GLY A 54 28.44 6.88 -54.37
N ARG A 55 29.43 7.75 -54.15
CA ARG A 55 29.27 9.19 -53.86
C ARG A 55 28.75 9.92 -55.10
N SER A 56 27.80 10.84 -54.93
CA SER A 56 27.72 12.06 -55.72
C SER A 56 27.19 13.20 -54.85
N ALA A 57 27.81 14.36 -55.02
CA ALA A 57 27.62 15.58 -54.25
C ALA A 57 26.33 16.31 -54.64
N GLY A 58 25.70 16.94 -53.65
CA GLY A 58 24.63 17.91 -53.78
C GLY A 58 24.55 18.70 -52.47
N ASN A 59 25.28 19.82 -52.42
CA ASN A 59 25.20 20.79 -51.33
C ASN A 59 23.94 21.62 -51.52
N ASP A 60 22.92 21.41 -50.70
CA ASP A 60 21.88 22.39 -50.43
C ASP A 60 21.64 22.42 -48.91
N ALA A 61 22.29 23.38 -48.25
CA ALA A 61 22.08 23.65 -46.84
C ALA A 61 20.73 24.41 -46.68
N PRO A 62 19.79 23.92 -45.87
CA PRO A 62 18.50 24.59 -45.69
C PRO A 62 18.71 25.94 -45.01
N THR A 63 18.12 26.97 -45.59
CA THR A 63 18.22 28.35 -45.13
C THR A 63 17.77 28.46 -43.66
N VAL A 64 18.48 29.25 -42.85
CA VAL A 64 18.18 29.51 -41.42
C VAL A 64 16.70 29.89 -41.18
N ARG A 65 16.02 30.43 -42.20
CA ARG A 65 14.60 30.78 -42.19
C ARG A 65 13.65 29.57 -42.26
N GLU A 66 14.00 28.52 -43.00
CA GLU A 66 13.24 27.26 -43.06
C GLU A 66 13.43 26.43 -41.80
N GLN A 67 14.62 26.45 -41.20
CA GLN A 67 14.86 25.84 -39.90
C GLN A 67 14.11 26.55 -38.77
N LYS A 68 14.00 27.89 -38.81
CA LYS A 68 13.19 28.66 -37.85
C LYS A 68 11.69 28.42 -38.03
N GLN A 69 11.22 28.20 -39.26
CA GLN A 69 9.81 27.88 -39.53
C GLN A 69 9.46 26.42 -39.21
N LYS A 70 10.37 25.45 -39.42
CA LYS A 70 10.22 24.07 -38.92
C LYS A 70 10.26 24.00 -37.40
N ALA A 71 11.18 24.72 -36.75
CA ALA A 71 11.24 24.79 -35.28
C ALA A 71 10.04 25.54 -34.66
N ALA A 72 9.44 26.50 -35.36
CA ALA A 72 8.21 27.16 -34.94
C ALA A 72 6.95 26.30 -35.21
N ALA A 73 6.97 25.45 -36.24
CA ALA A 73 5.92 24.47 -36.52
C ALA A 73 5.98 23.28 -35.55
N GLU A 74 7.17 22.78 -35.19
CA GLU A 74 7.37 21.76 -34.14
C GLU A 74 7.03 22.29 -32.73
N LYS A 75 7.27 23.58 -32.46
CA LYS A 75 6.80 24.24 -31.22
C LYS A 75 5.31 24.54 -31.20
N ARG A 76 4.62 24.54 -32.35
CA ARG A 76 3.15 24.65 -32.45
C ARG A 76 2.46 23.30 -32.60
N SER A 77 3.19 22.22 -32.90
CA SER A 77 2.73 20.84 -32.87
C SER A 77 3.03 20.14 -31.53
N SER A 78 3.26 20.90 -30.45
CA SER A 78 2.94 20.39 -29.10
C SER A 78 1.42 20.27 -28.99
N LYS A 79 0.83 19.38 -29.81
CA LYS A 79 -0.50 18.82 -29.63
C LYS A 79 -0.57 18.53 -28.13
N LYS A 80 -1.43 19.23 -27.39
CA LYS A 80 -1.73 18.89 -25.98
C LYS A 80 -1.80 17.37 -25.96
N LYS A 81 -0.82 16.69 -25.37
CA LYS A 81 -0.80 15.23 -25.36
C LYS A 81 -2.14 14.84 -24.77
N SER A 82 -2.95 14.17 -25.56
CA SER A 82 -4.29 13.76 -25.15
C SER A 82 -4.21 13.09 -23.80
N GLN A 83 -5.14 13.41 -22.90
CA GLN A 83 -5.23 12.75 -21.60
C GLN A 83 -5.44 11.24 -21.75
N HIS A 84 -5.90 10.77 -22.90
CA HIS A 84 -6.05 9.36 -23.22
C HIS A 84 -4.75 8.72 -23.74
N ALA A 85 -3.83 9.50 -24.33
CA ALA A 85 -2.56 8.98 -24.84
C ALA A 85 -1.65 8.38 -23.75
N THR A 86 -1.84 8.79 -22.50
CA THR A 86 -1.09 8.29 -21.33
C THR A 86 -1.77 7.13 -20.62
N LYS A 87 -2.95 6.68 -21.07
CA LYS A 87 -3.70 5.59 -20.44
C LYS A 87 -3.25 4.22 -20.96
N ASP A 88 -3.31 3.21 -20.10
CA ASP A 88 -3.05 1.82 -20.48
C ASP A 88 -4.07 1.33 -21.52
N ASN A 89 -3.68 0.41 -22.41
CA ASN A 89 -4.59 -0.21 -23.39
C ASN A 89 -5.87 -0.75 -22.75
N SER A 90 -5.73 -1.51 -21.65
CA SER A 90 -6.87 -2.03 -20.89
C SER A 90 -7.80 -0.93 -20.36
N LYS A 91 -7.26 0.21 -19.94
CA LYS A 91 -8.05 1.36 -19.48
C LYS A 91 -8.83 2.00 -20.63
N LEU A 92 -8.20 2.16 -21.80
CA LEU A 92 -8.86 2.70 -23.00
C LEU A 92 -10.02 1.81 -23.44
N GLN A 93 -9.77 0.51 -23.60
CA GLN A 93 -10.80 -0.46 -23.98
C GLN A 93 -11.96 -0.49 -22.98
N PHE A 94 -11.65 -0.43 -21.69
CA PHE A 94 -12.70 -0.39 -20.67
C PHE A 94 -13.57 0.86 -20.77
N LEU A 95 -12.96 2.05 -20.89
CA LEU A 95 -13.71 3.29 -21.03
C LEU A 95 -14.58 3.30 -22.29
N LEU A 96 -14.11 2.69 -23.39
CA LEU A 96 -14.91 2.52 -24.60
C LEU A 96 -16.11 1.61 -24.34
N ALA A 97 -15.87 0.42 -23.77
CA ALA A 97 -16.92 -0.56 -23.49
C ALA A 97 -17.98 -0.02 -22.53
N GLU A 98 -17.57 0.72 -21.50
CA GLU A 98 -18.50 1.35 -20.55
C GLU A 98 -19.39 2.42 -21.20
N ARG A 99 -18.88 3.10 -22.24
CA ARG A 99 -19.62 4.07 -23.06
C ARG A 99 -20.41 3.42 -24.21
N GLY A 100 -20.38 2.08 -24.33
CA GLY A 100 -21.03 1.35 -25.44
C GLY A 100 -20.37 1.56 -26.80
N LEU A 101 -19.11 1.98 -26.83
CA LEU A 101 -18.34 2.20 -28.06
C LEU A 101 -17.57 0.92 -28.45
N SER A 102 -17.35 0.73 -29.75
CA SER A 102 -16.54 -0.41 -30.24
C SER A 102 -15.12 -0.35 -29.67
N THR A 103 -14.60 -1.52 -29.28
CA THR A 103 -13.22 -1.73 -28.82
C THR A 103 -12.31 -2.30 -29.90
N ASP A 104 -12.78 -2.39 -31.15
CA ASP A 104 -12.00 -2.93 -32.27
C ASP A 104 -11.00 -1.88 -32.78
N GLY A 105 -9.97 -2.30 -33.49
CA GLY A 105 -8.97 -1.41 -34.11
C GLY A 105 -7.72 -1.17 -33.27
N THR A 106 -7.00 -0.12 -33.61
CA THR A 106 -5.70 0.26 -33.03
C THR A 106 -5.87 1.12 -31.77
N ARG A 107 -4.76 1.29 -31.03
CA ARG A 107 -4.71 2.17 -29.84
C ARG A 107 -5.09 3.60 -30.20
N GLU A 108 -4.63 4.08 -31.35
CA GLU A 108 -4.91 5.42 -31.87
C GLU A 108 -6.40 5.59 -32.15
N ASP A 109 -7.06 4.58 -32.75
CA ASP A 109 -8.50 4.60 -32.99
C ASP A 109 -9.30 4.66 -31.69
N TRP A 110 -8.84 3.97 -30.64
CA TRP A 110 -9.46 4.03 -29.32
C TRP A 110 -9.36 5.42 -28.68
N ILE A 111 -8.18 6.03 -28.78
CA ILE A 111 -7.93 7.38 -28.26
C ILE A 111 -8.82 8.38 -28.99
N GLU A 112 -8.88 8.33 -30.33
CA GLU A 112 -9.72 9.24 -31.13
C GLU A 112 -11.20 9.11 -30.78
N ARG A 113 -11.72 7.86 -30.64
CA ARG A 113 -13.11 7.64 -30.21
C ARG A 113 -13.41 8.18 -28.81
N LEU A 114 -12.47 8.01 -27.88
CA LEU A 114 -12.63 8.54 -26.52
C LEU A 114 -12.51 10.06 -26.46
N GLU A 115 -11.76 10.68 -27.37
CA GLU A 115 -11.71 12.14 -27.52
C GLU A 115 -13.00 12.71 -28.14
N ALA A 116 -13.61 11.98 -29.08
CA ALA A 116 -14.87 12.35 -29.71
C ALA A 116 -16.10 12.12 -28.81
N SER A 117 -15.95 11.35 -27.73
CA SER A 117 -17.03 11.00 -26.81
C SER A 117 -16.77 11.56 -25.41
N SER A 118 -17.76 12.20 -24.82
CA SER A 118 -17.74 12.59 -23.40
C SER A 118 -18.79 11.80 -22.63
N ILE A 119 -18.58 11.63 -21.33
CA ILE A 119 -19.55 11.00 -20.43
C ILE A 119 -20.07 12.05 -19.46
N ASP A 120 -21.40 12.21 -19.42
CA ASP A 120 -22.06 13.11 -18.47
C ASP A 120 -22.55 12.31 -17.25
N TYR A 121 -21.72 12.26 -16.22
CA TYR A 121 -22.05 11.57 -14.97
C TYR A 121 -23.26 12.15 -14.24
N GLU A 122 -23.62 13.42 -14.48
CA GLU A 122 -24.77 14.05 -13.82
C GLU A 122 -26.10 13.48 -14.31
N SER A 123 -26.14 12.97 -15.54
CA SER A 123 -27.33 12.35 -16.13
C SER A 123 -27.72 11.01 -15.50
N TYR A 124 -26.79 10.34 -14.80
CA TYR A 124 -27.02 9.03 -14.19
C TYR A 124 -27.64 9.10 -12.80
N THR A 125 -28.41 8.08 -12.44
CA THR A 125 -28.94 7.85 -11.08
C THR A 125 -27.84 7.41 -10.10
N ALA A 126 -28.11 7.51 -8.80
CA ALA A 126 -27.14 7.09 -7.78
C ALA A 126 -26.85 5.59 -7.82
N GLU A 127 -27.82 4.79 -8.26
CA GLU A 127 -27.76 3.33 -8.44
C GLU A 127 -26.90 2.98 -9.66
N GLU A 128 -27.10 3.64 -10.79
CA GLU A 128 -26.28 3.45 -11.99
C GLU A 128 -24.81 3.80 -11.71
N LEU A 129 -24.55 4.92 -11.03
CA LEU A 129 -23.20 5.31 -10.61
C LEU A 129 -22.58 4.30 -9.64
N THR A 130 -23.39 3.68 -8.76
CA THR A 130 -22.92 2.58 -7.90
C THR A 130 -22.45 1.41 -8.73
N GLU A 131 -23.21 1.06 -9.76
CA GLU A 131 -22.88 -0.06 -10.64
C GLU A 131 -21.62 0.21 -11.47
N MET A 132 -21.45 1.44 -11.97
CA MET A 132 -20.20 1.85 -12.64
C MET A 132 -18.99 1.73 -11.70
N LEU A 133 -19.11 2.22 -10.45
CA LEU A 133 -18.05 2.08 -9.44
C LEU A 133 -17.71 0.62 -9.15
N ARG A 134 -18.72 -0.27 -9.06
CA ARG A 134 -18.51 -1.71 -8.89
C ARG A 134 -17.79 -2.33 -10.08
N ARG A 135 -18.22 -2.02 -11.31
CA ARG A 135 -17.57 -2.51 -12.54
C ARG A 135 -16.10 -2.09 -12.63
N ARG A 136 -15.73 -0.97 -12.00
CA ARG A 136 -14.36 -0.44 -11.86
C ARG A 136 -13.58 -0.99 -10.66
N HIS A 137 -14.17 -1.88 -9.87
CA HIS A 137 -13.63 -2.43 -8.62
C HIS A 137 -13.27 -1.36 -7.58
N MET A 138 -14.02 -0.26 -7.54
CA MET A 138 -13.79 0.81 -6.56
C MET A 138 -14.40 0.45 -5.19
N LYS A 139 -13.65 0.71 -4.12
CA LYS A 139 -14.07 0.41 -2.74
C LYS A 139 -15.28 1.26 -2.34
N GLY A 140 -16.20 0.67 -1.56
CA GLY A 140 -17.34 1.37 -0.98
C GLY A 140 -18.34 1.90 -2.02
N ALA A 141 -18.46 1.27 -3.20
CA ALA A 141 -19.29 1.76 -4.30
C ALA A 141 -20.72 2.21 -3.90
N ALA A 142 -21.37 1.51 -2.95
CA ALA A 142 -22.72 1.81 -2.49
C ALA A 142 -22.82 2.83 -1.34
N GLN A 143 -21.69 3.16 -0.69
CA GLN A 143 -21.68 3.91 0.59
C GLN A 143 -21.81 5.43 0.41
N TYR A 144 -21.51 5.93 -0.79
CA TYR A 144 -21.34 7.35 -1.04
C TYR A 144 -22.58 7.99 -1.69
N PRO A 145 -22.88 9.28 -1.40
CA PRO A 145 -23.91 10.02 -2.09
C PRO A 145 -23.54 10.25 -3.56
N LYS A 146 -24.53 10.59 -4.40
CA LYS A 146 -24.36 10.79 -5.86
C LYS A 146 -23.16 11.68 -6.19
N ALA A 147 -23.04 12.87 -5.58
CA ALA A 147 -21.95 13.81 -5.85
C ALA A 147 -20.55 13.21 -5.64
N ILE A 148 -20.35 12.49 -4.52
CA ILE A 148 -19.07 11.83 -4.22
C ILE A 148 -18.79 10.69 -5.22
N LYS A 149 -19.82 9.93 -5.61
CA LYS A 149 -19.67 8.88 -6.64
C LYS A 149 -19.18 9.48 -7.96
N ILE A 150 -19.73 10.63 -8.37
CA ILE A 150 -19.33 11.34 -9.60
C ILE A 150 -17.86 11.79 -9.50
N GLU A 151 -17.45 12.43 -8.41
CA GLU A 151 -16.06 12.86 -8.22
C GLU A 151 -15.07 11.69 -8.30
N ARG A 152 -15.41 10.57 -7.66
CA ARG A 152 -14.58 9.35 -7.67
C ARG A 152 -14.47 8.72 -9.06
N LEU A 153 -15.56 8.70 -9.83
CA LEU A 153 -15.54 8.23 -11.22
C LEU A 153 -14.67 9.12 -12.11
N LYS A 154 -14.78 10.45 -11.96
CA LYS A 154 -13.91 11.41 -12.67
C LYS A 154 -12.44 11.22 -12.30
N LEU A 155 -12.13 11.07 -11.01
CA LEU A 155 -10.76 10.78 -10.56
C LEU A 155 -10.24 9.46 -11.16
N ASN A 156 -11.09 8.43 -11.27
CA ASN A 156 -10.73 7.16 -11.89
C ASN A 156 -10.57 7.27 -13.41
N ASP A 157 -11.31 8.15 -14.10
CA ASP A 157 -11.12 8.45 -15.53
C ASP A 157 -9.79 9.18 -15.79
N ASP A 158 -9.40 10.05 -14.85
CA ASP A 158 -8.13 10.76 -14.92
C ASP A 158 -6.94 9.83 -14.67
N TYR A 159 -7.17 8.74 -13.94
CA TYR A 159 -6.16 7.75 -13.65
C TYR A 159 -5.77 6.95 -14.91
N HIS A 160 -4.47 6.82 -15.14
CA HIS A 160 -3.94 6.21 -16.35
C HIS A 160 -4.21 4.70 -16.46
N ARG A 161 -4.48 4.04 -15.34
CA ARG A 161 -4.48 2.58 -15.25
C ARG A 161 -5.88 2.00 -15.09
N ASP A 162 -6.04 0.79 -15.60
CA ASP A 162 -7.21 -0.02 -15.26
C ASP A 162 -6.98 -0.67 -13.89
N THR A 163 -7.74 -0.25 -12.90
CA THR A 163 -7.70 -0.77 -11.52
C THR A 163 -8.04 -2.26 -11.42
N ARG A 164 -8.56 -2.86 -12.50
CA ARG A 164 -8.94 -4.28 -12.56
C ARG A 164 -7.86 -5.15 -13.15
N ASN A 165 -6.86 -4.56 -13.81
CA ASN A 165 -5.79 -5.31 -14.47
C ASN A 165 -4.73 -5.77 -13.46
N GLY A 166 -5.08 -6.81 -12.70
CA GLY A 166 -4.20 -7.47 -11.73
C GLY A 166 -2.87 -7.94 -12.31
N PRO A 167 -2.81 -8.57 -13.51
CA PRO A 167 -1.55 -8.96 -14.13
C PRO A 167 -0.60 -7.80 -14.39
N ALA A 168 -1.06 -6.70 -14.99
CA ALA A 168 -0.25 -5.50 -15.20
C ALA A 168 0.24 -4.90 -13.88
N MET A 169 -0.64 -4.88 -12.87
CA MET A 169 -0.29 -4.42 -11.52
C MET A 169 0.80 -5.29 -10.89
N SER A 170 0.74 -6.61 -11.03
CA SER A 170 1.75 -7.53 -10.51
C SER A 170 3.11 -7.31 -11.16
N LEU A 171 3.18 -7.22 -12.49
CA LEU A 171 4.41 -6.90 -13.22
C LEU A 171 4.99 -5.56 -12.76
N TRP A 172 4.11 -4.58 -12.59
CA TRP A 172 4.50 -3.27 -12.11
C TRP A 172 5.12 -3.30 -10.71
N ILE A 173 4.48 -3.97 -9.75
CA ILE A 173 5.01 -4.12 -8.38
C ILE A 173 6.40 -4.77 -8.43
N GLN A 174 6.57 -5.80 -9.27
CA GLN A 174 7.85 -6.48 -9.42
C GLN A 174 8.95 -5.57 -9.99
N ILE A 175 8.63 -4.74 -10.98
CA ILE A 175 9.56 -3.75 -11.55
C ILE A 175 9.93 -2.72 -10.48
N SER A 176 8.95 -2.13 -9.80
CA SER A 176 9.19 -1.12 -8.75
C SER A 176 10.10 -1.65 -7.64
N ILE A 177 9.83 -2.87 -7.15
CA ILE A 177 10.70 -3.52 -6.15
C ILE A 177 12.11 -3.75 -6.69
N ALA A 178 12.25 -4.17 -7.95
CA ALA A 178 13.56 -4.42 -8.55
C ALA A 178 14.35 -3.13 -8.78
N GLU A 179 13.70 -2.04 -9.20
CA GLU A 179 14.31 -0.71 -9.36
C GLU A 179 14.81 -0.15 -8.02
N VAL A 180 13.95 -0.14 -6.99
CA VAL A 180 14.34 0.34 -5.65
C VAL A 180 15.51 -0.46 -5.08
N ARG A 181 15.53 -1.79 -5.29
CA ARG A 181 16.66 -2.62 -4.88
C ARG A 181 17.92 -2.31 -5.67
N LEU A 182 17.81 -2.11 -6.99
CA LEU A 182 18.94 -1.79 -7.84
C LEU A 182 19.55 -0.43 -7.46
N GLU A 183 18.72 0.58 -7.23
CA GLU A 183 19.16 1.89 -6.76
C GLU A 183 19.90 1.80 -5.42
N ARG A 184 19.36 1.01 -4.47
CA ARG A 184 20.02 0.77 -3.19
C ARG A 184 21.38 0.09 -3.36
N GLU A 185 21.46 -0.97 -4.15
CA GLU A 185 22.71 -1.72 -4.38
C GLU A 185 23.77 -0.84 -5.08
N LEU A 186 23.35 0.03 -6.00
CA LEU A 186 24.23 1.01 -6.65
C LEU A 186 24.70 2.09 -5.67
N ALA A 187 23.82 2.60 -4.81
CA ALA A 187 24.19 3.57 -3.78
C ALA A 187 25.16 2.95 -2.75
N GLU A 188 24.91 1.72 -2.31
CA GLU A 188 25.81 0.98 -1.43
C GLU A 188 27.14 0.64 -2.10
N ALA A 189 27.16 0.44 -3.42
CA ALA A 189 28.39 0.28 -4.18
C ALA A 189 29.25 1.56 -4.11
N ALA A 190 28.64 2.71 -4.38
CA ALA A 190 29.32 4.00 -4.34
C ALA A 190 29.87 4.32 -2.93
N ILE A 191 29.07 4.08 -1.88
CA ILE A 191 29.50 4.34 -0.50
C ILE A 191 30.58 3.35 -0.03
N ALA A 192 30.53 2.08 -0.47
CA ALA A 192 31.52 1.09 -0.09
C ALA A 192 32.91 1.35 -0.69
N GLU A 193 33.01 2.07 -1.80
CA GLU A 193 34.30 2.58 -2.29
C GLU A 193 34.89 3.63 -1.35
N GLU A 194 34.04 4.38 -0.64
CA GLU A 194 34.42 5.48 0.25
C GLU A 194 34.61 5.05 1.72
N THR A 195 33.92 3.99 2.15
CA THR A 195 33.89 3.54 3.55
C THR A 195 34.61 2.20 3.77
N ASP A 196 35.69 2.21 4.55
CA ASP A 196 36.43 1.00 4.88
C ASP A 196 35.80 0.24 6.06
N LYS A 197 34.65 -0.41 5.80
CA LYS A 197 33.85 -1.19 6.77
C LYS A 197 34.68 -2.19 7.60
N TYR A 198 35.80 -2.66 7.07
CA TYR A 198 36.60 -3.71 7.70
C TYR A 198 37.88 -3.19 8.37
N SER A 199 38.27 -1.94 8.14
CA SER A 199 39.52 -1.34 8.67
C SER A 199 39.67 -1.42 10.19
N THR A 200 38.56 -1.39 10.94
CA THR A 200 38.55 -1.39 12.41
C THR A 200 38.54 -2.79 13.03
N LEU A 201 38.48 -3.85 12.22
CA LEU A 201 38.42 -5.22 12.70
C LEU A 201 39.82 -5.81 12.89
N GLY A 202 40.08 -6.37 14.07
CA GLY A 202 41.29 -7.15 14.32
C GLY A 202 41.30 -8.52 13.62
N SER A 203 42.48 -9.10 13.44
CA SER A 203 42.73 -10.35 12.69
C SER A 203 41.80 -11.50 13.06
N LYS A 204 41.56 -11.73 14.36
CA LYS A 204 40.66 -12.81 14.84
C LYS A 204 39.24 -12.67 14.27
N ARG A 205 38.70 -11.44 14.25
CA ARG A 205 37.36 -11.18 13.69
C ARG A 205 37.35 -11.31 12.17
N LEU A 206 38.42 -10.88 11.49
CA LEU A 206 38.56 -11.06 10.04
C LEU A 206 38.59 -12.54 9.64
N CYS A 207 39.36 -13.37 10.34
CA CYS A 207 39.39 -14.82 10.10
C CYS A 207 38.01 -15.46 10.33
N ALA A 208 37.33 -15.14 11.44
CA ALA A 208 36.00 -15.67 11.71
C ALA A 208 34.97 -15.32 10.62
N LEU A 209 35.02 -14.08 10.09
CA LEU A 209 34.16 -13.66 8.97
C LEU A 209 34.49 -14.41 7.67
N LEU A 210 35.77 -14.64 7.39
CA LEU A 210 36.22 -15.41 6.23
C LEU A 210 35.77 -16.87 6.31
N GLU A 211 35.93 -17.52 7.48
CA GLU A 211 35.47 -18.90 7.72
C GLU A 211 33.97 -19.02 7.51
N THR A 212 33.19 -18.10 8.09
CA THR A 212 31.72 -18.08 7.95
C THR A 212 31.29 -17.98 6.48
N ARG A 213 32.12 -17.36 5.63
CA ARG A 213 31.86 -17.17 4.20
C ARG A 213 32.51 -18.25 3.33
N GLY A 214 33.19 -19.24 3.91
CA GLY A 214 33.91 -20.27 3.17
C GLY A 214 35.11 -19.75 2.40
N LEU A 215 35.74 -18.66 2.87
CA LEU A 215 36.91 -18.04 2.26
C LEU A 215 38.18 -18.43 3.02
N SER A 216 39.32 -18.46 2.32
CA SER A 216 40.61 -18.77 2.96
C SER A 216 40.95 -17.76 4.06
N THR A 217 41.40 -18.27 5.22
CA THR A 217 41.90 -17.49 6.37
C THR A 217 43.42 -17.29 6.36
N SER A 218 44.13 -17.79 5.35
CA SER A 218 45.58 -17.64 5.29
C SER A 218 45.99 -16.23 4.86
N GLY A 219 47.07 -15.74 5.46
CA GLY A 219 47.73 -14.47 5.13
C GLY A 219 47.67 -13.42 6.25
N LYS A 220 48.22 -12.23 5.95
CA LYS A 220 48.22 -11.06 6.85
C LYS A 220 46.90 -10.30 6.75
N ASP A 221 46.57 -9.47 7.73
CA ASP A 221 45.31 -8.69 7.79
C ASP A 221 44.96 -7.96 6.49
N LYS A 222 45.93 -7.32 5.83
CA LYS A 222 45.72 -6.66 4.52
C LYS A 222 45.18 -7.62 3.44
N THR A 223 45.64 -8.87 3.44
CA THR A 223 45.16 -9.90 2.51
C THR A 223 43.79 -10.43 2.89
N LEU A 224 43.51 -10.57 4.18
CA LEU A 224 42.19 -10.97 4.71
C LEU A 224 41.13 -9.92 4.37
N LEU A 225 41.44 -8.64 4.60
CA LEU A 225 40.63 -7.47 4.25
C LEU A 225 40.29 -7.44 2.76
N SER A 226 41.31 -7.48 1.90
CA SER A 226 41.11 -7.48 0.44
C SER A 226 40.25 -8.65 -0.03
N ARG A 227 40.34 -9.82 0.63
CA ARG A 227 39.54 -11.00 0.28
C ARG A 227 38.07 -10.80 0.65
N LEU A 228 37.77 -10.25 1.83
CA LEU A 228 36.40 -9.90 2.22
C LEU A 228 35.78 -8.85 1.31
N ARG A 229 36.54 -7.79 0.96
CA ARG A 229 36.08 -6.74 0.05
C ARG A 229 35.74 -7.30 -1.33
N LYS A 230 36.63 -8.10 -1.92
CA LYS A 230 36.39 -8.73 -3.22
C LYS A 230 35.20 -9.67 -3.22
N ASP A 231 34.96 -10.40 -2.12
CA ASP A 231 33.79 -11.26 -1.99
C ASP A 231 32.49 -10.45 -1.95
N ASP A 232 32.43 -9.37 -1.17
CA ASP A 232 31.27 -8.47 -1.13
C ASP A 232 31.02 -7.81 -2.48
N GLU A 233 32.07 -7.27 -3.10
CA GLU A 233 32.00 -6.65 -4.43
C GLU A 233 31.46 -7.64 -5.46
N LYS A 234 31.97 -8.88 -5.47
CA LYS A 234 31.49 -9.93 -6.38
C LYS A 234 30.02 -10.26 -6.13
N LYS A 235 29.59 -10.38 -4.88
CA LYS A 235 28.19 -10.65 -4.51
C LYS A 235 27.28 -9.50 -4.94
N ARG A 236 27.69 -8.26 -4.69
CA ARG A 236 26.95 -7.06 -5.07
C ARG A 236 26.83 -6.92 -6.59
N MET A 237 27.93 -7.05 -7.32
CA MET A 237 27.93 -7.00 -8.79
C MET A 237 27.04 -8.10 -9.40
N LYS A 238 27.01 -9.29 -8.79
CA LYS A 238 26.07 -10.33 -9.17
C LYS A 238 24.62 -9.91 -8.93
N SER A 239 24.30 -9.39 -7.73
CA SER A 239 22.96 -8.87 -7.38
C SER A 239 22.48 -7.79 -8.38
N ILE A 240 23.35 -6.81 -8.67
CA ILE A 240 23.10 -5.74 -9.65
C ILE A 240 22.79 -6.32 -11.03
N LYS A 241 23.62 -7.26 -11.52
CA LYS A 241 23.45 -7.88 -12.84
C LYS A 241 22.14 -8.69 -12.93
N ASP A 242 21.82 -9.44 -11.87
CA ASP A 242 20.58 -10.23 -11.79
C ASP A 242 19.35 -9.31 -11.80
N LEU A 243 19.38 -8.20 -11.05
CA LEU A 243 18.33 -7.18 -11.05
C LEU A 243 18.17 -6.49 -12.42
N GLN A 244 19.27 -6.11 -13.06
CA GLN A 244 19.25 -5.52 -14.40
C GLN A 244 18.65 -6.47 -15.43
N THR A 245 19.01 -7.75 -15.38
CA THR A 245 18.48 -8.78 -16.28
C THR A 245 16.99 -9.00 -16.03
N LYS A 246 16.57 -9.01 -14.75
CA LYS A 246 15.15 -9.09 -14.38
C LYS A 246 14.36 -7.89 -14.93
N LEU A 247 14.89 -6.66 -14.80
CA LEU A 247 14.24 -5.46 -15.34
C LEU A 247 14.18 -5.47 -16.87
N ALA A 248 15.24 -5.92 -17.54
CA ALA A 248 15.27 -6.04 -19.00
C ALA A 248 14.23 -7.04 -19.53
N LYS A 249 13.84 -8.04 -18.73
CA LYS A 249 12.75 -8.98 -19.06
C LYS A 249 11.36 -8.39 -18.77
N LEU A 250 11.19 -7.79 -17.59
CA LEU A 250 9.86 -7.35 -17.12
C LEU A 250 9.36 -6.09 -17.84
N ARG A 251 10.25 -5.15 -18.19
CA ARG A 251 9.84 -3.90 -18.84
C ARG A 251 9.16 -4.12 -20.19
N PRO A 252 9.74 -4.88 -21.15
CA PRO A 252 9.07 -5.15 -22.42
C PRO A 252 7.73 -5.87 -22.25
N GLU A 253 7.64 -6.79 -21.27
CA GLU A 253 6.39 -7.51 -20.96
C GLU A 253 5.29 -6.55 -20.48
N LEU A 254 5.65 -5.61 -19.59
CA LEU A 254 4.72 -4.57 -19.14
C LEU A 254 4.34 -3.63 -20.30
N GLU A 255 5.31 -3.14 -21.07
CA GLU A 255 5.10 -2.23 -22.20
C GLU A 255 4.18 -2.83 -23.27
N ALA A 256 4.36 -4.12 -23.60
CA ALA A 256 3.48 -4.84 -24.50
C ALA A 256 2.04 -4.90 -23.99
N MET A 257 1.84 -4.99 -22.67
CA MET A 257 0.53 -5.06 -22.04
C MET A 257 -0.17 -3.69 -21.96
N ILE A 258 0.57 -2.64 -21.60
CA ILE A 258 0.01 -1.29 -21.38
C ILE A 258 0.00 -0.43 -22.64
N GLY A 259 0.84 -0.74 -23.63
CA GLY A 259 0.88 -0.06 -24.93
C GLY A 259 1.72 1.22 -24.96
N HIS A 260 2.52 1.49 -23.93
CA HIS A 260 3.46 2.62 -23.91
C HIS A 260 4.57 2.40 -22.87
N SER A 261 5.68 3.11 -23.04
CA SER A 261 6.78 3.09 -22.06
C SER A 261 6.43 3.87 -20.81
N VAL A 262 6.79 3.35 -19.63
CA VAL A 262 6.57 4.02 -18.36
C VAL A 262 7.68 3.71 -17.35
N SER A 263 8.11 4.75 -16.64
CA SER A 263 8.99 4.66 -15.47
C SER A 263 8.23 4.16 -14.23
N ALA A 264 8.79 3.21 -13.47
CA ALA A 264 8.09 2.70 -12.28
C ALA A 264 7.99 3.74 -11.15
N SER A 265 8.94 4.69 -11.08
CA SER A 265 8.86 5.85 -10.17
C SER A 265 7.61 6.70 -10.45
N ASP A 266 7.36 7.03 -11.72
CA ASP A 266 6.27 7.93 -12.10
C ASP A 266 4.91 7.31 -11.76
N ILE A 267 4.83 6.00 -11.93
CA ILE A 267 3.64 5.24 -11.60
C ILE A 267 3.42 5.18 -10.08
N THR A 268 4.46 4.95 -9.29
CA THR A 268 4.32 4.86 -7.82
C THR A 268 3.77 6.20 -7.30
N LYS A 269 4.30 7.31 -7.82
CA LYS A 269 3.81 8.65 -7.53
C LYS A 269 2.36 8.85 -7.97
N ALA A 270 2.00 8.38 -9.17
CA ALA A 270 0.63 8.47 -9.68
C ALA A 270 -0.37 7.66 -8.83
N SER A 271 0.00 6.45 -8.41
CA SER A 271 -0.83 5.60 -7.55
C SER A 271 -1.03 6.24 -6.17
N ASN A 272 0.06 6.68 -5.53
CA ASN A 272 -0.03 7.33 -4.23
C ASN A 272 -0.87 8.61 -4.29
N ARG A 273 -0.73 9.38 -5.38
CA ARG A 273 -1.54 10.58 -5.60
C ARG A 273 -3.02 10.24 -5.80
N TYR A 274 -3.32 9.19 -6.57
CA TYR A 274 -4.68 8.71 -6.76
C TYR A 274 -5.31 8.29 -5.42
N ASP A 275 -4.61 7.48 -4.63
CA ASP A 275 -5.09 7.02 -3.33
C ASP A 275 -5.29 8.19 -2.36
N ALA A 276 -4.38 9.17 -2.34
CA ALA A 276 -4.51 10.36 -1.51
C ALA A 276 -5.75 11.19 -1.89
N LEU A 277 -6.00 11.39 -3.19
CA LEU A 277 -7.16 12.14 -3.66
C LEU A 277 -8.47 11.38 -3.41
N ASP A 278 -8.49 10.05 -3.59
CA ASP A 278 -9.69 9.24 -3.29
C ASP A 278 -10.02 9.30 -1.79
N ASN A 279 -9.01 9.23 -0.92
CA ASN A 279 -9.17 9.40 0.52
C ASN A 279 -9.66 10.81 0.88
N GLU A 280 -9.15 11.85 0.23
CA GLU A 280 -9.63 13.23 0.43
C GLU A 280 -11.10 13.37 0.04
N ILE A 281 -11.49 12.82 -1.13
CA ILE A 281 -12.88 12.87 -1.59
C ILE A 281 -13.81 12.12 -0.62
N THR A 282 -13.41 10.93 -0.18
CA THR A 282 -14.25 10.08 0.69
C THR A 282 -14.36 10.62 2.12
N SER A 283 -13.29 11.21 2.67
CA SER A 283 -13.32 11.84 4.00
C SER A 283 -14.24 13.07 4.11
N ARG A 284 -14.58 13.73 2.98
CA ARG A 284 -15.58 14.82 2.96
C ARG A 284 -16.99 14.35 3.36
N GLN A 285 -17.26 13.05 3.32
CA GLN A 285 -18.51 12.49 3.85
C GLN A 285 -18.45 12.30 5.36
N GLU A 286 -17.28 11.96 5.92
CA GLU A 286 -17.10 11.76 7.35
C GLU A 286 -17.36 13.06 8.13
N SER A 287 -17.06 14.22 7.55
CA SER A 287 -17.37 15.53 8.14
C SER A 287 -18.86 15.92 8.10
N LYS A 288 -19.69 15.18 7.37
CA LYS A 288 -21.16 15.35 7.31
C LYS A 288 -21.92 14.29 8.11
N GLN A 289 -21.24 13.43 8.86
CA GLN A 289 -21.94 12.59 9.82
C GLN A 289 -22.74 13.51 10.75
N GLU A 290 -24.05 13.25 10.86
CA GLU A 290 -24.91 13.86 11.88
C GLU A 290 -24.18 13.83 13.22
N PRO A 291 -24.30 14.88 14.07
CA PRO A 291 -23.62 14.91 15.34
C PRO A 291 -23.89 13.59 16.05
N VAL A 292 -22.83 12.80 16.22
CA VAL A 292 -22.91 11.50 16.90
C VAL A 292 -23.56 11.80 18.24
N ILE A 293 -24.80 11.34 18.43
CA ILE A 293 -25.48 11.48 19.71
C ILE A 293 -24.51 10.90 20.74
N PRO A 294 -23.99 11.70 21.68
CA PRO A 294 -22.97 11.25 22.59
C PRO A 294 -23.46 10.00 23.28
N VAL A 295 -22.66 8.94 23.24
CA VAL A 295 -22.98 7.66 23.89
C VAL A 295 -23.21 7.85 25.40
N CYS A 296 -22.61 8.91 25.97
CA CYS A 296 -22.82 9.39 27.32
C CYS A 296 -22.84 10.93 27.25
N ASP A 297 -23.86 11.56 27.82
CA ASP A 297 -24.09 13.02 27.81
C ASP A 297 -23.51 13.72 29.05
N TYR A 298 -22.77 12.99 29.90
CA TYR A 298 -22.11 13.55 31.08
C TYR A 298 -21.17 14.70 30.72
N ASN A 299 -21.37 15.87 31.32
CA ASN A 299 -20.50 17.03 31.12
C ASN A 299 -19.16 16.87 31.86
N TRP A 300 -18.25 16.12 31.25
CA TRP A 300 -16.95 15.77 31.84
C TRP A 300 -15.89 16.88 31.74
N LYS A 301 -16.15 17.97 31.00
CA LYS A 301 -15.11 18.97 30.66
C LYS A 301 -14.53 19.68 31.87
N ASP A 302 -15.33 19.84 32.93
CA ASP A 302 -14.91 20.50 34.17
C ASP A 302 -14.34 19.51 35.21
N SER A 303 -14.29 18.21 34.89
CA SER A 303 -13.72 17.20 35.77
C SER A 303 -12.20 17.31 35.84
N HIS A 304 -11.63 17.07 37.01
CA HIS A 304 -10.17 17.01 37.20
C HIS A 304 -9.51 15.86 36.41
N TRP A 305 -10.29 14.88 35.92
CA TRP A 305 -9.83 13.83 35.02
C TRP A 305 -9.80 14.24 33.54
N ALA A 306 -10.39 15.39 33.17
CA ALA A 306 -10.59 15.80 31.77
C ALA A 306 -9.29 15.92 30.96
N SER A 307 -8.17 16.24 31.62
CA SER A 307 -6.84 16.38 30.98
C SER A 307 -6.21 15.04 30.60
N ARG A 308 -6.70 13.91 31.13
CA ARG A 308 -6.15 12.57 30.85
C ARG A 308 -6.54 12.06 29.47
N THR A 309 -5.65 11.29 28.87
CA THR A 309 -5.92 10.57 27.62
C THR A 309 -6.89 9.42 27.87
N GLU A 310 -7.62 8.97 26.83
CA GLU A 310 -8.54 7.83 26.96
C GLU A 310 -7.83 6.55 27.41
N ARG A 311 -6.58 6.36 26.99
CA ARG A 311 -5.75 5.23 27.41
C ARG A 311 -5.45 5.25 28.91
N GLU A 312 -5.05 6.40 29.45
CA GLU A 312 -4.83 6.55 30.89
C GLU A 312 -6.13 6.33 31.69
N LEU A 313 -7.24 6.88 31.20
CA LEU A 313 -8.54 6.70 31.84
C LEU A 313 -8.98 5.24 31.86
N SER A 314 -8.81 4.52 30.75
CA SER A 314 -9.10 3.09 30.65
C SER A 314 -8.26 2.26 31.64
N GLU A 315 -6.98 2.57 31.80
CA GLU A 315 -6.10 1.91 32.76
C GLU A 315 -6.54 2.15 34.20
N ILE A 316 -6.88 3.39 34.55
CA ILE A 316 -7.38 3.77 35.89
C ILE A 316 -8.73 3.09 36.16
N CYS A 317 -9.67 3.14 35.22
CA CYS A 317 -10.99 2.53 35.36
C CYS A 317 -10.89 1.01 35.50
N SER A 318 -10.00 0.36 34.75
CA SER A 318 -9.76 -1.09 34.87
C SER A 318 -9.22 -1.47 36.24
N ARG A 319 -8.29 -0.68 36.81
CA ARG A 319 -7.78 -0.89 38.18
C ARG A 319 -8.84 -0.67 39.26
N ARG A 320 -9.85 0.16 38.98
CA ARG A 320 -11.00 0.41 39.86
C ARG A 320 -12.19 -0.50 39.54
N GLU A 321 -11.98 -1.56 38.76
CA GLU A 321 -12.98 -2.57 38.43
C GLU A 321 -14.26 -2.00 37.80
N MET A 322 -14.12 -0.96 36.95
CA MET A 322 -15.24 -0.43 36.17
C MET A 322 -15.91 -1.55 35.36
N PRO A 323 -17.23 -1.72 35.46
CA PRO A 323 -17.94 -2.73 34.68
C PRO A 323 -17.99 -2.30 33.20
N GLY A 324 -17.12 -2.89 32.37
CA GLY A 324 -17.08 -2.66 30.92
C GLY A 324 -16.23 -1.46 30.50
N HIS A 325 -16.37 -1.06 29.23
CA HIS A 325 -15.69 0.10 28.64
C HIS A 325 -16.69 1.00 27.91
N GLY A 326 -16.51 2.32 28.04
CA GLY A 326 -17.32 3.34 27.39
C GLY A 326 -16.45 4.48 26.83
N PRO A 327 -17.07 5.52 26.24
CA PRO A 327 -16.37 6.71 25.80
C PRO A 327 -15.71 7.43 26.98
N LYS A 328 -14.84 8.39 26.70
CA LYS A 328 -14.19 9.25 27.71
C LYS A 328 -15.15 9.80 28.76
N ALA A 329 -16.32 10.27 28.34
CA ALA A 329 -17.36 10.79 29.22
C ALA A 329 -17.82 9.77 30.26
N ALA A 330 -18.07 8.52 29.86
CA ALA A 330 -18.51 7.44 30.74
C ALA A 330 -17.42 7.02 31.74
N MET A 331 -16.16 6.96 31.28
CA MET A 331 -15.01 6.68 32.16
C MET A 331 -14.84 7.77 33.22
N ILE A 332 -14.96 9.04 32.83
CA ILE A 332 -14.87 10.16 33.79
C ILE A 332 -16.08 10.16 34.73
N LYS A 333 -17.29 9.93 34.23
CA LYS A 333 -18.50 9.78 35.05
C LYS A 333 -18.31 8.71 36.13
N PHE A 334 -17.77 7.55 35.76
CA PHE A 334 -17.45 6.48 36.71
C PHE A 334 -16.41 6.92 37.75
N LEU A 335 -15.35 7.62 37.34
CA LEU A 335 -14.31 8.09 38.26
C LEU A 335 -14.78 9.17 39.22
N ASP A 336 -15.72 10.03 38.80
CA ASP A 336 -16.30 11.10 39.61
C ASP A 336 -17.41 10.59 40.54
N THR A 337 -18.30 9.72 40.04
CA THR A 337 -19.53 9.31 40.73
C THR A 337 -19.46 7.90 41.35
N GLY A 338 -18.51 7.08 40.92
CA GLY A 338 -18.44 5.65 41.26
C GLY A 338 -19.47 4.78 40.55
N ALA A 339 -20.30 5.34 39.66
CA ALA A 339 -21.36 4.63 38.96
C ALA A 339 -21.22 4.78 37.44
N VAL A 340 -21.64 3.76 36.70
CA VAL A 340 -21.82 3.81 35.25
C VAL A 340 -23.07 3.03 34.86
N GLU A 341 -23.90 3.63 34.04
CA GLU A 341 -25.11 3.04 33.49
C GLU A 341 -24.76 2.20 32.25
N TYR A 342 -25.50 1.13 31.99
CA TYR A 342 -25.29 0.33 30.79
C TYR A 342 -25.49 1.14 29.50
N GLU A 343 -26.35 2.15 29.54
CA GLU A 343 -26.54 3.13 28.47
C GLU A 343 -25.26 3.87 28.10
N ASP A 344 -24.33 4.06 29.05
CA ASP A 344 -23.09 4.80 28.83
C ASP A 344 -21.97 3.93 28.23
N LEU A 345 -22.17 2.61 28.11
CA LEU A 345 -21.14 1.67 27.64
C LEU A 345 -21.24 1.38 26.14
N TYR A 346 -20.14 0.89 25.56
CA TYR A 346 -20.14 0.39 24.18
C TYR A 346 -20.86 -0.97 24.07
N ALA A 347 -21.46 -1.25 22.91
CA ALA A 347 -22.17 -2.52 22.67
C ALA A 347 -21.28 -3.75 22.93
N GLY A 348 -20.04 -3.75 22.43
CA GLY A 348 -19.10 -4.85 22.69
C GLY A 348 -18.75 -5.03 24.17
N SER A 349 -18.74 -3.95 24.96
CA SER A 349 -18.57 -4.04 26.42
C SER A 349 -19.76 -4.72 27.09
N LEU A 350 -20.99 -4.39 26.66
CA LEU A 350 -22.20 -5.01 27.17
C LEU A 350 -22.25 -6.50 26.84
N GLU A 351 -21.86 -6.89 25.61
CA GLU A 351 -21.73 -8.31 25.24
C GLU A 351 -20.75 -9.05 26.17
N MET A 352 -19.61 -8.42 26.50
CA MET A 352 -18.64 -8.98 27.44
C MET A 352 -19.19 -9.10 28.87
N ILE A 353 -20.01 -8.14 29.33
CA ILE A 353 -20.67 -8.21 30.64
C ILE A 353 -21.66 -9.38 30.65
N CYS A 354 -22.52 -9.50 29.63
CA CYS A 354 -23.44 -10.63 29.48
C CYS A 354 -22.69 -11.97 29.52
N TYR A 355 -21.61 -12.08 28.75
CA TYR A 355 -20.78 -13.30 28.73
C TYR A 355 -20.19 -13.64 30.10
N LYS A 356 -19.63 -12.66 30.81
CA LYS A 356 -19.06 -12.86 32.15
C LYS A 356 -20.11 -13.29 33.18
N ARG A 357 -21.36 -12.89 33.00
CA ARG A 357 -22.50 -13.27 33.84
C ARG A 357 -23.21 -14.55 33.40
N GLY A 358 -22.73 -15.23 32.35
CA GLY A 358 -23.36 -16.43 31.82
C GLY A 358 -24.69 -16.18 31.08
N ILE A 359 -24.97 -14.93 30.70
CA ILE A 359 -26.18 -14.56 29.96
C ILE A 359 -25.93 -14.80 28.47
N HIS A 360 -26.68 -15.74 27.89
CA HIS A 360 -26.56 -16.07 26.46
C HIS A 360 -27.26 -15.03 25.58
N VAL A 361 -26.46 -14.25 24.84
CA VAL A 361 -26.95 -13.30 23.82
C VAL A 361 -26.37 -13.66 22.45
N LYS A 362 -27.13 -13.41 21.38
CA LYS A 362 -26.63 -13.58 20.01
C LYS A 362 -25.55 -12.53 19.73
N SER A 363 -24.44 -12.95 19.11
CA SER A 363 -23.37 -12.04 18.69
C SER A 363 -23.91 -10.98 17.72
N GLY A 364 -23.58 -9.70 17.95
CA GLY A 364 -24.11 -8.58 17.17
C GLY A 364 -25.51 -8.14 17.58
N ALA A 365 -25.94 -8.46 18.81
CA ALA A 365 -27.19 -7.95 19.36
C ALA A 365 -27.16 -6.42 19.45
N LYS A 366 -28.32 -5.77 19.26
CA LYS A 366 -28.41 -4.31 19.34
C LYS A 366 -28.12 -3.86 20.77
N LYS A 367 -27.42 -2.73 20.91
CA LYS A 367 -27.08 -2.13 22.21
C LYS A 367 -28.28 -2.04 23.17
N ASN A 368 -29.43 -1.55 22.69
CA ASN A 368 -30.61 -1.39 23.53
C ASN A 368 -31.16 -2.73 24.04
N ASP A 369 -31.06 -3.81 23.26
CA ASP A 369 -31.46 -5.14 23.70
C ASP A 369 -30.51 -5.68 24.78
N LEU A 370 -29.21 -5.45 24.62
CA LEU A 370 -28.20 -5.82 25.62
C LEU A 370 -28.40 -5.08 26.95
N VAL A 371 -28.67 -3.77 26.89
CA VAL A 371 -29.01 -2.95 28.07
C VAL A 371 -30.24 -3.49 28.79
N ARG A 372 -31.32 -3.78 28.05
CA ARG A 372 -32.57 -4.32 28.63
C ARG A 372 -32.31 -5.65 29.35
N ILE A 373 -31.64 -6.60 28.68
CA ILE A 373 -31.35 -7.93 29.24
C ILE A 373 -30.52 -7.82 30.53
N LEU A 374 -29.52 -6.94 30.56
CA LEU A 374 -28.69 -6.75 31.74
C LEU A 374 -29.47 -6.14 32.91
N LYS A 375 -30.37 -5.19 32.64
CA LYS A 375 -31.26 -4.62 33.66
C LYS A 375 -32.25 -5.65 34.21
N GLU A 376 -32.89 -6.43 33.33
CA GLU A 376 -33.80 -7.51 33.73
C GLU A 376 -33.09 -8.56 34.60
N ALA A 377 -31.84 -8.90 34.26
CA ALA A 377 -31.03 -9.81 35.08
C ALA A 377 -30.69 -9.23 36.46
N ASP A 378 -30.36 -7.93 36.54
CA ASP A 378 -30.07 -7.26 37.82
C ASP A 378 -31.32 -7.13 38.70
N GLU A 379 -32.51 -6.94 38.11
CA GLU A 379 -33.79 -6.90 38.82
C GLU A 379 -34.18 -8.28 39.38
N GLY A 380 -33.89 -9.36 38.66
CA GLY A 380 -34.17 -10.73 39.10
C GLY A 380 -33.24 -11.28 40.18
N GLU A 381 -32.08 -10.65 40.44
CA GLU A 381 -31.17 -11.01 41.55
C GLU A 381 -31.58 -10.38 42.90
N HIS A 382 -32.63 -9.54 42.92
CA HIS A 382 -33.12 -8.85 44.10
C HIS A 382 -34.35 -9.48 44.78
N ASP A 383 -34.93 -10.52 44.17
CA ASP A 383 -35.93 -11.42 44.77
C ASP A 383 -35.27 -12.70 45.33
#